data_AF-A0A5B9GL15-F1
#
_entry.id   AF-A0A5B9GL15-F1
#
_cell.length_a   1.000
_cell.length_b   1.000
_cell.length_c   1.000
_cell.angle_alpha   90.00
_cell.angle_beta   90.00
_cell.angle_gamma   90.00
#
_symmetry.space_group_name_H-M   'P 1'
#
loop_
_entity.id
_entity.type
_entity.pdbx_description
1 polymer ?
#
loop_
_entity_poly.entity_id
_entity_poly.type
_entity_poly.pdbx_seq_one_letter_code
_entity_poly.pdbx_strand_id
1 'polypeptide(L)'
;MKKVLMATALTLGMMTSAVSFAHAQEATPAVGAPPPGGPGCGPMHHHGMGGPILKLDGIKLTSAQKKKLKAIFDANKPSDPKADMEQIHSLHQQEREVLTTPGPVDQAKLQQIEQQISTMQTERATQRLQVETQVHDILTKKQLKQIAERPEPQMPPMCGNGAPPAPPPAATESK
;
A
#
# COMPACT_ATOMS: atom_id res chain seq x y z
N MET A 1 -22.05 33.60 22.45
CA MET A 1 -20.67 34.10 22.23
C MET A 1 -19.89 34.00 23.53
N LYS A 2 -18.91 33.09 23.61
CA LYS A 2 -17.91 33.05 24.69
C LYS A 2 -16.56 32.82 24.03
N LYS A 3 -15.73 33.87 24.05
CA LYS A 3 -14.34 33.86 23.60
C LYS A 3 -13.51 33.34 24.75
N VAL A 4 -12.65 32.35 24.50
CA VAL A 4 -11.50 32.06 25.36
C VAL A 4 -10.30 31.92 24.44
N LEU A 5 -9.52 32.99 24.39
CA LEU A 5 -8.12 33.01 23.98
C LEU A 5 -7.31 32.28 25.05
N MET A 6 -6.35 31.45 24.66
CA MET A 6 -5.04 31.39 25.30
C MET A 6 -4.03 30.79 24.31
N ALA A 7 -3.14 31.65 23.83
CA ALA A 7 -1.94 31.29 23.10
C ALA A 7 -0.84 30.96 24.11
N THR A 8 -0.06 29.91 23.85
CA THR A 8 1.32 29.85 24.38
C THR A 8 2.22 29.21 23.35
N ALA A 9 3.06 30.04 22.75
CA ALA A 9 4.21 29.64 21.98
C ALA A 9 5.30 29.14 22.94
N LEU A 10 5.99 28.06 22.58
CA LEU A 10 7.34 27.81 23.08
C LEU A 10 8.23 27.35 21.93
N THR A 11 9.32 28.08 21.80
CA THR A 11 10.31 28.05 20.74
C THR A 11 11.46 27.08 21.03
N LEU A 12 12.12 26.68 19.93
CA LEU A 12 13.57 26.48 19.78
C LEU A 12 14.20 25.13 20.17
N GLY A 13 14.90 24.57 19.19
CA GLY A 13 15.83 23.45 19.36
C GLY A 13 16.46 23.02 18.03
N MET A 14 17.15 23.93 17.34
CA MET A 14 18.08 23.56 16.26
C MET A 14 19.29 22.85 16.87
N MET A 15 19.61 21.65 16.38
CA MET A 15 20.91 21.04 16.63
C MET A 15 21.48 20.52 15.31
N THR A 16 22.41 21.31 14.77
CA THR A 16 23.27 20.95 13.63
C THR A 16 24.43 20.13 14.14
N SER A 17 24.54 18.87 13.74
CA SER A 17 25.78 18.10 13.84
C SER A 17 26.39 17.94 12.45
N ALA A 18 27.44 18.72 12.20
CA ALA A 18 28.37 18.50 11.10
C ALA A 18 29.26 17.30 11.46
N VAL A 19 29.31 16.30 10.60
CA VAL A 19 30.34 15.26 10.66
C VAL A 19 31.08 15.26 9.32
N SER A 20 32.37 15.55 9.41
CA SER A 20 33.32 15.64 8.33
C SER A 20 33.43 14.34 7.53
N PHE A 21 33.59 14.48 6.23
CA PHE A 21 33.92 13.41 5.29
C PHE A 21 35.33 12.89 5.56
N ALA A 22 35.46 11.61 5.90
CA ALA A 22 36.71 10.87 5.78
C ALA A 22 36.65 10.06 4.47
N HIS A 23 37.46 10.46 3.49
CA HIS A 23 37.78 9.65 2.33
C HIS A 23 38.70 8.50 2.75
N ALA A 24 38.21 7.27 2.67
CA ALA A 24 39.05 6.08 2.62
C ALA A 24 38.86 5.46 1.23
N GLN A 25 39.85 5.71 0.39
CA GLN A 25 40.02 5.11 -0.92
C GLN A 25 40.78 3.80 -0.70
N GLU A 26 40.08 2.66 -0.78
CA GLU A 26 40.76 1.38 -0.78
C GLU A 26 40.10 0.41 -1.77
N ALA A 27 40.91 0.08 -2.78
CA ALA A 27 40.96 -1.14 -3.58
C ALA A 27 39.64 -1.82 -3.94
N THR A 28 39.25 -1.69 -5.20
CA THR A 28 38.39 -2.64 -5.91
C THR A 28 39.03 -4.04 -5.92
N PRO A 29 38.41 -5.09 -5.34
CA PRO A 29 38.62 -6.44 -5.82
C PRO A 29 37.69 -6.68 -7.01
N ALA A 30 38.23 -7.33 -8.04
CA ALA A 30 37.54 -7.68 -9.27
C ALA A 30 36.16 -8.29 -8.99
N VAL A 31 35.10 -7.64 -9.49
CA VAL A 31 33.73 -8.18 -9.47
C VAL A 31 33.71 -9.35 -10.45
N GLY A 32 33.75 -10.56 -9.89
CA GLY A 32 33.44 -11.78 -10.60
C GLY A 32 32.06 -11.68 -11.26
N ALA A 33 31.93 -12.28 -12.43
CA ALA A 33 30.70 -12.30 -13.22
C ALA A 33 29.47 -12.63 -12.35
N PRO A 34 28.31 -11.97 -12.58
CA PRO A 34 27.10 -12.30 -11.84
C PRO A 34 26.74 -13.77 -12.09
N PRO A 35 26.39 -14.55 -11.05
CA PRO A 35 25.91 -15.91 -11.23
C PRO A 35 24.62 -15.91 -12.07
N PRO A 36 24.37 -16.97 -12.86
CA PRO A 36 23.20 -17.06 -13.74
C PRO A 36 21.92 -16.88 -12.92
N GLY A 37 21.06 -15.98 -13.40
CA GLY A 37 19.80 -15.62 -12.74
C GLY A 37 18.96 -16.84 -12.39
N GLY A 38 18.66 -17.00 -11.11
CA GLY A 38 17.69 -17.97 -10.62
C GLY A 38 16.28 -17.71 -11.18
N PRO A 39 15.35 -18.67 -11.05
CA PRO A 39 14.02 -18.59 -11.65
C PRO A 39 13.34 -17.28 -11.31
N GLY A 40 13.04 -16.51 -12.36
CA GLY A 40 12.41 -15.20 -12.24
C GLY A 40 11.16 -15.28 -11.37
N CYS A 41 11.12 -14.43 -10.35
CA CYS A 41 9.86 -14.10 -9.70
C CYS A 41 8.96 -13.52 -10.79
N GLY A 42 7.92 -14.27 -11.20
CA GLY A 42 6.90 -13.78 -12.10
C GLY A 42 6.28 -12.49 -11.56
N PRO A 43 5.62 -11.69 -12.42
CA PRO A 43 5.04 -10.42 -12.00
C PRO A 43 4.19 -10.62 -10.75
N MET A 44 4.67 -10.06 -9.63
CA MET A 44 3.92 -10.02 -8.38
C MET A 44 2.58 -9.37 -8.72
N HIS A 45 1.51 -10.17 -8.68
CA HIS A 45 0.17 -9.62 -8.62
C HIS A 45 0.08 -8.92 -7.26
N HIS A 46 0.39 -7.62 -7.25
CA HIS A 46 0.08 -6.76 -6.13
C HIS A 46 -1.43 -6.83 -5.94
N HIS A 47 -1.89 -7.68 -5.01
CA HIS A 47 -3.22 -7.56 -4.41
C HIS A 47 -3.23 -6.32 -3.49
N GLY A 48 -2.93 -5.16 -4.08
CA GLY A 48 -2.94 -3.88 -3.39
C GLY A 48 -4.37 -3.52 -3.02
N MET A 49 -4.63 -3.44 -1.71
CA MET A 49 -5.51 -2.48 -1.01
C MET A 49 -6.88 -2.11 -1.64
N GLY A 50 -7.45 -2.93 -2.51
CA GLY A 50 -8.63 -2.56 -3.31
C GLY A 50 -9.78 -3.55 -3.27
N GLY A 51 -9.56 -4.77 -2.77
CA GLY A 51 -10.59 -5.80 -2.78
C GLY A 51 -11.78 -5.50 -1.84
N PRO A 52 -12.90 -6.22 -1.99
CA PRO A 52 -14.03 -6.11 -1.07
C PRO A 52 -13.59 -6.44 0.36
N ILE A 53 -14.15 -5.74 1.34
CA ILE A 53 -13.93 -5.93 2.78
C ILE A 53 -14.60 -7.24 3.21
N LEU A 54 -15.87 -7.47 2.84
CA LEU A 54 -16.56 -8.70 3.12
C LEU A 54 -16.27 -9.74 2.02
N LYS A 55 -15.37 -10.68 2.32
CA LYS A 55 -15.07 -11.82 1.42
C LYS A 55 -16.19 -12.86 1.50
N LEU A 56 -17.03 -12.89 0.47
CA LEU A 56 -18.17 -13.81 0.41
C LEU A 56 -17.84 -15.21 -0.10
N ASP A 57 -16.59 -15.48 -0.51
CA ASP A 57 -16.16 -16.79 -1.00
C ASP A 57 -16.48 -17.89 0.01
N GLY A 58 -17.07 -19.01 -0.41
CA GLY A 58 -17.44 -20.10 0.51
C GLY A 58 -18.61 -19.81 1.46
N ILE A 59 -19.18 -18.59 1.48
CA ILE A 59 -20.41 -18.30 2.23
C ILE A 59 -21.61 -18.79 1.42
N LYS A 60 -22.41 -19.68 2.02
CA LYS A 60 -23.63 -20.19 1.39
C LYS A 60 -24.71 -19.10 1.39
N LEU A 61 -24.93 -18.48 0.22
CA LEU A 61 -25.98 -17.48 0.00
C LEU A 61 -27.25 -18.11 -0.58
N THR A 62 -28.42 -17.66 -0.13
CA THR A 62 -29.71 -18.03 -0.75
C THR A 62 -29.88 -17.38 -2.11
N SER A 63 -30.76 -17.92 -2.96
CA SER A 63 -31.06 -17.32 -4.28
C SER A 63 -31.56 -15.88 -4.17
N ALA A 64 -32.35 -15.57 -3.13
CA ALA A 64 -32.82 -14.21 -2.87
C ALA A 64 -31.66 -13.25 -2.49
N GLN A 65 -30.73 -13.69 -1.63
CA GLN A 65 -29.55 -12.91 -1.28
C GLN A 65 -28.66 -12.65 -2.50
N LYS A 66 -28.40 -13.67 -3.33
CA LYS A 66 -27.63 -13.53 -4.57
C LYS A 66 -28.24 -12.50 -5.53
N LYS A 67 -29.57 -12.51 -5.68
CA LYS A 67 -30.29 -11.54 -6.52
C LYS A 67 -30.12 -10.10 -6.00
N LYS A 68 -30.25 -9.89 -4.69
CA LYS A 68 -30.04 -8.57 -4.07
C LYS A 68 -28.59 -8.10 -4.20
N LEU A 69 -27.64 -9.00 -3.99
CA LEU A 69 -26.21 -8.72 -4.13
C LEU A 69 -25.85 -8.28 -5.55
N LYS A 70 -26.36 -9.01 -6.56
CA LYS A 70 -26.19 -8.62 -7.96
C LYS A 70 -26.76 -7.23 -8.24
N ALA A 71 -27.95 -6.92 -7.73
CA ALA A 71 -28.56 -5.61 -7.91
C ALA A 71 -27.72 -4.48 -7.30
N ILE A 72 -27.13 -4.70 -6.11
CA ILE A 72 -26.20 -3.73 -5.50
C ILE A 72 -24.98 -3.53 -6.39
N PHE A 73 -24.31 -4.59 -6.82
CA PHE A 73 -23.10 -4.45 -7.63
C PHE A 73 -23.38 -3.83 -9.00
N ASP A 74 -24.49 -4.18 -9.64
CA ASP A 74 -24.88 -3.58 -10.92
C ASP A 74 -25.20 -2.08 -10.74
N ALA A 75 -25.88 -1.70 -9.65
CA ALA A 75 -26.24 -0.30 -9.37
C ALA A 75 -25.03 0.58 -8.99
N ASN A 76 -23.99 -0.02 -8.42
CA ASN A 76 -22.77 0.69 -8.00
C ASN A 76 -21.61 0.49 -8.98
N LYS A 77 -21.85 -0.11 -10.15
CA LYS A 77 -20.82 -0.29 -11.15
C LYS A 77 -20.48 1.07 -11.77
N PRO A 78 -19.21 1.48 -11.84
CA PRO A 78 -18.83 2.72 -12.50
C PRO A 78 -19.18 2.66 -13.99
N SER A 79 -19.62 3.78 -14.55
CA SER A 79 -19.93 3.91 -15.97
C SER A 79 -18.68 3.71 -16.84
N ASP A 80 -17.52 4.17 -16.36
CA ASP A 80 -16.21 3.90 -16.94
C ASP A 80 -15.28 3.30 -15.86
N PRO A 81 -14.95 2.00 -15.93
CA PRO A 81 -14.08 1.35 -14.97
C PRO A 81 -12.60 1.76 -15.09
N LYS A 82 -12.20 2.46 -16.16
CA LYS A 82 -10.81 2.86 -16.40
C LYS A 82 -10.53 4.31 -16.03
N ALA A 83 -11.54 5.17 -16.03
CA ALA A 83 -11.40 6.60 -15.78
C ALA A 83 -10.54 6.91 -14.54
N ASP A 84 -10.83 6.28 -13.39
CA ASP A 84 -10.06 6.48 -12.16
C ASP A 84 -8.58 6.07 -12.30
N MET A 85 -8.31 4.99 -13.04
CA MET A 85 -6.95 4.49 -13.24
C MET A 85 -6.17 5.41 -14.18
N GLU A 86 -6.81 5.89 -15.24
CA GLU A 86 -6.23 6.84 -16.18
C GLU A 86 -5.95 8.19 -15.51
N GLN A 87 -6.85 8.65 -14.64
CA GLN A 87 -6.65 9.89 -13.89
C GLN A 87 -5.50 9.78 -12.88
N ILE A 88 -5.41 8.70 -12.10
CA ILE A 88 -4.27 8.47 -11.21
C ILE A 88 -2.96 8.34 -12.00
N HIS A 89 -2.99 7.64 -13.13
CA HIS A 89 -1.81 7.56 -14.00
C HIS A 89 -1.38 8.94 -14.48
N SER A 90 -2.32 9.78 -14.93
CA SER A 90 -2.04 11.16 -15.34
C SER A 90 -1.42 11.99 -14.21
N LEU A 91 -1.94 11.88 -12.99
CA LEU A 91 -1.40 12.58 -11.82
C LEU A 91 0.04 12.17 -11.50
N HIS A 92 0.35 10.88 -11.55
CA HIS A 92 1.73 10.40 -11.37
C HIS A 92 2.67 10.85 -12.50
N GLN A 93 2.17 11.00 -13.72
CA GLN A 93 2.97 11.54 -14.82
C GLN A 93 3.26 13.03 -14.62
N GLN A 94 2.30 13.80 -14.10
CA GLN A 94 2.52 15.20 -13.72
C GLN A 94 3.52 15.33 -12.57
N GLU A 95 3.42 14.45 -11.55
CA GLU A 95 4.38 14.40 -10.45
C GLU A 95 5.80 14.14 -10.97
N ARG A 96 5.95 13.13 -11.83
CA ARG A 96 7.21 12.82 -12.51
C ARG A 96 7.75 14.02 -13.28
N GLU A 97 6.91 14.72 -14.04
CA GLU A 97 7.31 15.90 -14.80
C GLU A 97 7.86 17.00 -13.88
N VAL A 98 7.17 17.29 -12.77
CA VAL A 98 7.62 18.31 -11.79
C VAL A 98 8.99 17.94 -11.20
N LEU A 99 9.20 16.66 -10.89
CA LEU A 99 10.44 16.18 -10.29
C LEU A 99 11.60 16.03 -11.27
N THR A 100 11.33 15.95 -12.57
CA THR A 100 12.35 15.75 -13.61
C THR A 100 12.66 17.01 -14.42
N THR A 101 11.87 18.06 -14.27
CA THR A 101 12.13 19.37 -14.89
C THR A 101 13.38 20.00 -14.27
N PRO A 102 14.40 20.40 -15.07
CA PRO A 102 15.59 21.06 -14.53
C PRO A 102 15.25 22.39 -13.84
N GLY A 103 15.79 22.60 -12.64
CA GLY A 103 15.60 23.83 -11.86
C GLY A 103 15.03 23.56 -10.46
N PRO A 104 14.58 24.61 -9.75
CA PRO A 104 13.91 24.46 -8.47
C PRO A 104 12.60 23.66 -8.60
N VAL A 105 12.35 22.78 -7.65
CA VAL A 105 11.12 21.96 -7.61
C VAL A 105 9.93 22.81 -7.16
N ASP A 106 8.84 22.76 -7.92
CA ASP A 106 7.56 23.38 -7.56
C ASP A 106 6.84 22.55 -6.49
N GLN A 107 7.12 22.85 -5.22
CA GLN A 107 6.49 22.16 -4.09
C GLN A 107 4.97 22.37 -4.01
N ALA A 108 4.47 23.54 -4.45
CA ALA A 108 3.04 23.83 -4.41
C ALA A 108 2.27 22.93 -5.39
N LYS A 109 2.83 22.71 -6.59
CA LYS A 109 2.26 21.78 -7.57
C LYS A 109 2.28 20.34 -7.08
N LEU A 110 3.37 19.89 -6.42
CA LEU A 110 3.42 18.56 -5.82
C LEU A 110 2.34 18.37 -4.73
N GLN A 111 2.18 19.35 -3.85
CA GLN A 111 1.13 19.31 -2.82
C GLN A 111 -0.28 19.24 -3.42
N GLN A 112 -0.53 19.96 -4.52
CA GLN A 112 -1.81 19.88 -5.22
C GLN A 112 -2.07 18.51 -5.83
N ILE A 113 -1.06 17.90 -6.46
CA ILE A 113 -1.17 16.55 -7.03
C ILE A 113 -1.46 15.53 -5.94
N GLU A 114 -0.73 15.57 -4.82
CA GLU A 114 -0.96 14.67 -3.68
C GLU A 114 -2.36 14.84 -3.10
N GLN A 115 -2.84 16.07 -2.95
CA GLN A 115 -4.20 16.34 -2.47
C GLN A 115 -5.27 15.75 -3.41
N GLN A 116 -5.05 15.80 -4.73
CA GLN A 116 -5.96 15.19 -5.70
C GLN A 116 -5.96 13.66 -5.58
N ILE A 117 -4.78 13.04 -5.48
CA ILE A 117 -4.64 11.59 -5.28
C ILE A 117 -5.33 11.15 -4.00
N SER A 118 -5.09 11.84 -2.87
CA SER A 118 -5.68 11.53 -1.57
C SER A 118 -7.21 11.66 -1.59
N THR A 119 -7.74 12.70 -2.23
CA THR A 119 -9.19 12.90 -2.39
C THR A 119 -9.82 11.72 -3.13
N MET A 120 -9.26 11.35 -4.28
CA MET A 120 -9.75 10.22 -5.07
C MET A 120 -9.66 8.88 -4.33
N GLN A 121 -8.63 8.66 -3.53
CA GLN A 121 -8.51 7.45 -2.72
C GLN A 121 -9.58 7.42 -1.61
N THR A 122 -9.84 8.55 -0.98
CA THR A 122 -10.85 8.69 0.07
C THR A 122 -12.26 8.48 -0.47
N GLU A 123 -12.56 9.05 -1.64
CA GLU A 123 -13.85 8.85 -2.32
C GLU A 123 -14.07 7.39 -2.68
N ARG A 124 -13.06 6.71 -3.26
CA ARG A 124 -13.14 5.27 -3.55
C ARG A 124 -13.31 4.42 -2.30
N ALA A 125 -12.59 4.72 -1.22
CA ALA A 125 -12.74 4.02 0.05
C ALA A 125 -14.15 4.20 0.63
N THR A 126 -14.71 5.42 0.52
CA THR A 126 -16.06 5.75 0.98
C THR A 126 -17.12 5.01 0.17
N GLN A 127 -17.02 5.02 -1.17
CA GLN A 127 -17.93 4.28 -2.05
C GLN A 127 -17.87 2.78 -1.77
N ARG A 128 -16.67 2.21 -1.61
CA ARG A 128 -16.50 0.81 -1.21
C ARG A 128 -17.22 0.53 0.10
N LEU A 129 -17.00 1.34 1.14
CA LEU A 129 -17.65 1.16 2.45
C LEU A 129 -19.19 1.23 2.35
N GLN A 130 -19.74 2.11 1.52
CA GLN A 130 -21.18 2.18 1.29
C GLN A 130 -21.72 0.91 0.64
N VAL A 131 -21.02 0.35 -0.34
CA VAL A 131 -21.38 -0.94 -0.95
C VAL A 131 -21.30 -2.06 0.08
N GLU A 132 -20.21 -2.14 0.85
CA GLU A 132 -20.01 -3.15 1.89
C GLU A 132 -21.09 -3.10 2.97
N THR A 133 -21.57 -1.91 3.32
CA THR A 133 -22.69 -1.72 4.25
C THR A 133 -23.99 -2.31 3.68
N GLN A 134 -24.28 -2.06 2.40
CA GLN A 134 -25.46 -2.67 1.75
C GLN A 134 -25.34 -4.20 1.64
N VAL A 135 -24.13 -4.72 1.41
CA VAL A 135 -23.85 -6.16 1.40
C VAL A 135 -24.07 -6.75 2.80
N HIS A 136 -23.55 -6.10 3.84
CA HIS A 136 -23.73 -6.51 5.23
C HIS A 136 -25.21 -6.71 5.58
N ASP A 137 -26.08 -5.79 5.19
CA ASP A 137 -27.52 -5.82 5.51
C ASP A 137 -28.28 -6.97 4.84
N ILE A 138 -27.71 -7.60 3.81
CA ILE A 138 -28.27 -8.79 3.17
C ILE A 138 -27.90 -10.07 3.94
N LEU A 139 -26.77 -10.06 4.66
CA LEU A 139 -26.22 -11.23 5.30
C LEU A 139 -26.90 -11.50 6.65
N THR A 140 -27.00 -12.79 6.98
CA THR A 140 -27.48 -13.21 8.30
C THR A 140 -26.35 -13.10 9.33
N LYS A 141 -26.72 -13.00 10.62
CA LYS A 141 -25.77 -13.04 11.74
C LYS A 141 -24.81 -14.24 11.67
N LYS A 142 -25.31 -15.41 11.24
CA LYS A 142 -24.49 -16.63 11.09
C LYS A 142 -23.47 -16.48 9.96
N GLN A 143 -23.86 -15.92 8.81
CA GLN A 143 -22.95 -15.69 7.68
C GLN A 143 -21.89 -14.66 8.04
N LEU A 144 -22.26 -13.57 8.72
CA LEU A 144 -21.31 -12.56 9.20
C LEU A 144 -20.29 -13.16 10.17
N LYS A 145 -20.74 -14.01 11.10
CA LYS A 145 -19.84 -14.75 12.01
C LYS A 145 -18.85 -15.64 11.25
N GLN A 146 -19.32 -16.36 10.23
CA GLN A 146 -18.44 -17.18 9.37
C GLN A 146 -17.39 -16.37 8.61
N ILE A 147 -17.71 -15.12 8.24
CA ILE A 147 -16.75 -14.20 7.61
C ILE A 147 -15.73 -13.75 8.66
N ALA A 148 -16.16 -13.33 9.84
CA ALA A 148 -15.29 -12.84 10.90
C ALA A 148 -14.31 -13.89 11.46
N GLU A 149 -14.70 -15.17 11.45
CA GLU A 149 -13.84 -16.28 11.90
C GLU A 149 -12.86 -16.75 10.82
N ARG A 150 -12.89 -16.18 9.62
CA ARG A 150 -12.00 -16.57 8.54
C ARG A 150 -10.59 -16.01 8.79
N PRO A 151 -9.55 -16.84 8.73
CA PRO A 151 -8.18 -16.32 8.74
C PRO A 151 -7.95 -15.48 7.48
N GLU A 152 -7.37 -14.29 7.65
CA GLU A 152 -6.86 -13.52 6.53
C GLU A 152 -5.85 -14.38 5.74
N PRO A 153 -5.88 -14.37 4.39
CA PRO A 153 -4.92 -15.11 3.61
C PRO A 153 -3.52 -14.66 4.00
N GLN A 154 -2.72 -15.60 4.51
CA GLN A 154 -1.31 -15.35 4.77
C GLN A 154 -0.67 -15.03 3.42
N MET A 155 -0.20 -13.79 3.27
CA MET A 155 0.58 -13.44 2.10
C MET A 155 1.79 -14.39 2.05
N PRO A 156 2.04 -15.07 0.92
CA PRO A 156 3.23 -15.90 0.81
C PRO A 156 4.46 -15.03 1.11
N PRO A 157 5.50 -15.59 1.78
CA PRO A 157 6.71 -14.83 2.03
C PRO A 157 7.20 -14.25 0.71
N MET A 158 7.43 -12.94 0.70
CA MET A 158 8.07 -12.24 -0.41
C MET A 158 9.32 -13.05 -0.77
N CYS A 159 9.42 -13.52 -2.02
CA CYS A 159 10.57 -14.31 -2.45
C CYS A 159 11.88 -13.58 -2.07
N GLY A 160 12.70 -14.19 -1.21
CA GLY A 160 14.12 -13.89 -1.08
C GLY A 160 14.54 -12.78 -0.11
N ASN A 161 14.31 -12.94 1.20
CA ASN A 161 15.37 -12.60 2.15
C ASN A 161 16.10 -13.91 2.47
N GLY A 162 17.20 -14.17 1.77
CA GLY A 162 18.12 -15.22 2.17
C GLY A 162 18.62 -14.90 3.57
N ALA A 163 18.06 -15.56 4.58
CA ALA A 163 18.72 -15.63 5.86
C ALA A 163 20.10 -16.27 5.58
N PRO A 164 21.22 -15.61 5.91
CA PRO A 164 22.52 -16.25 5.78
C PRO A 164 22.48 -17.56 6.60
N PRO A 165 23.03 -18.67 6.09
CA PRO A 165 23.08 -19.90 6.85
C PRO A 165 23.76 -19.62 8.19
N ALA A 166 23.19 -20.14 9.27
CA ALA A 166 23.78 -20.02 10.59
C ALA A 166 25.25 -20.47 10.52
N PRO A 167 26.19 -19.74 11.15
CA PRO A 167 27.58 -20.14 11.14
C PRO A 167 27.71 -21.57 11.69
N PRO A 168 28.54 -22.42 11.08
CA PRO A 168 28.74 -23.78 11.60
C PRO A 168 29.24 -23.70 13.05
N PRO A 169 28.85 -24.66 13.91
CA PRO A 169 29.30 -24.68 15.30
C PRO A 169 30.82 -24.68 15.33
N ALA A 170 31.39 -23.79 16.15
CA ALA A 170 32.82 -23.68 16.35
C ALA A 170 33.37 -25.07 16.70
N ALA A 171 34.26 -25.59 15.86
CA ALA A 171 35.00 -26.80 16.17
C ALA A 171 35.78 -26.52 17.46
N THR A 172 35.39 -27.19 18.54
CA THR A 172 36.21 -27.28 19.74
C THR A 172 37.49 -28.00 19.36
N GLU A 173 38.58 -27.24 19.19
CA GLU A 173 39.93 -27.79 19.28
C GLU A 173 40.06 -28.52 20.61
N SER A 174 40.23 -29.84 20.55
CA SER A 174 40.75 -30.63 21.67
C SER A 174 42.10 -31.16 21.28
N LYS A 175 43.04 -30.75 22.13
CA LYS A 175 44.48 -30.96 22.20
C LYS A 175 44.96 -32.39 21.98
#